data_AF-A0A971X667-F1
#
_entry.id   AF-A0A971X667-F1
#
_cell.length_a   1.000
_cell.length_b   1.000
_cell.length_c   1.000
_cell.angle_alpha   90.00
_cell.angle_beta   90.00
_cell.angle_gamma   90.00
#
_symmetry.space_group_name_H-M   'P 1'
#
loop_
_entity.id
_entity.type
_entity.pdbx_description
1 polymer ?
#
loop_
_entity_poly.entity_id
_entity_poly.type
_entity_poly.pdbx_seq_one_letter_code
_entity_poly.pdbx_strand_id
1 'polypeptide(L)'
;MEFLLRKNHIVHFFPEGIVKPYYTGLRSFKKGAFHLAALANVPIVPMLITFEPPNRIYKLIRKKPVMTLHIGKPINPMDTEPKTDAQLRMKIVYEIMDRQRDGSFV
;
A
#
# COMPACT_ATOMS: atom_id res chain seq x y z
N MET A 1 -9.41 -5.41 -17.30
CA MET A 1 -8.38 -5.55 -16.25
C MET A 1 -8.77 -6.62 -15.22
N GLU A 2 -10.01 -6.65 -14.76
CA GLU A 2 -10.52 -7.70 -13.83
C GLU A 2 -10.24 -9.14 -14.30
N PHE A 3 -10.50 -9.44 -15.58
CA PHE A 3 -10.22 -10.75 -16.18
C PHE A 3 -8.76 -11.19 -16.02
N LEU A 4 -7.79 -10.26 -16.12
CA LEU A 4 -6.37 -10.56 -15.96
C LEU A 4 -6.05 -10.93 -14.51
N LEU A 5 -6.65 -10.24 -13.54
CA LEU A 5 -6.47 -10.54 -12.13
C LEU A 5 -7.01 -11.94 -11.78
N ARG A 6 -8.16 -12.31 -12.34
CA ARG A 6 -8.72 -13.66 -12.23
C ARG A 6 -7.85 -14.74 -12.90
N LYS A 7 -6.92 -14.35 -13.76
CA LYS A 7 -5.93 -15.22 -14.43
C LYS A 7 -4.56 -15.18 -13.75
N ASN A 8 -4.50 -14.75 -12.49
CA ASN A 8 -3.28 -14.67 -11.67
C ASN A 8 -2.23 -13.66 -12.16
N HIS A 9 -2.62 -12.68 -12.99
CA HIS A 9 -1.74 -11.55 -13.27
C HIS A 9 -1.67 -10.59 -12.08
N ILE A 10 -0.49 -10.03 -11.84
CA ILE A 10 -0.23 -9.08 -10.76
C ILE A 10 -0.40 -7.65 -11.29
N VAL A 11 -1.05 -6.80 -10.51
CA VAL A 11 -1.14 -5.35 -10.76
C VAL A 11 -0.69 -4.60 -9.52
N HIS A 12 0.05 -3.51 -9.72
CA HIS A 12 0.48 -2.62 -8.65
C HIS A 12 -0.25 -1.29 -8.80
N PHE A 13 -0.82 -0.78 -7.70
CA PHE A 13 -1.48 0.52 -7.66
C PHE A 13 -0.86 1.40 -6.59
N PHE A 14 -0.70 2.70 -6.90
CA PHE A 14 -0.52 3.74 -5.90
C PHE A 14 -1.89 4.37 -5.58
N PRO A 15 -2.54 3.99 -4.47
CA PRO A 15 -3.91 4.43 -4.20
C PRO A 15 -4.02 5.94 -3.97
N GLU A 16 -2.93 6.65 -3.74
CA GLU A 16 -2.90 8.12 -3.59
C GLU A 16 -3.08 8.87 -4.92
N GLY A 17 -2.80 8.22 -6.05
CA GLY A 17 -2.95 8.78 -7.40
C GLY A 17 -1.95 9.87 -7.81
N ILE A 18 -1.09 10.32 -6.89
CA ILE A 18 -0.06 11.33 -7.15
C ILE A 18 1.22 10.91 -6.43
N VAL A 19 2.35 10.94 -7.14
CA VAL A 19 3.67 10.72 -6.55
C VAL A 19 4.25 12.06 -6.11
N LYS A 20 4.50 12.22 -4.80
CA LYS A 20 5.25 13.36 -4.26
C LYS A 20 6.62 12.86 -3.78
N PRO A 21 7.75 13.35 -4.34
CA PRO A 21 9.07 12.91 -3.92
C PRO A 21 9.30 13.13 -2.43
N TYR A 22 9.82 12.11 -1.75
CA TYR A 22 10.21 12.13 -0.32
C TYR A 22 9.09 12.49 0.66
N TYR A 23 7.82 12.38 0.25
CA TYR A 23 6.70 12.55 1.17
C TYR A 23 6.64 11.35 2.10
N THR A 24 6.65 11.61 3.41
CA THR A 24 6.66 10.58 4.46
C THR A 24 5.29 10.36 5.10
N GLY A 25 4.28 11.16 4.74
CA GLY A 25 2.91 10.98 5.21
C GLY A 25 2.16 9.94 4.40
N LEU A 26 0.99 9.53 4.91
CA LEU A 26 0.05 8.68 4.19
C LEU A 26 -1.12 9.54 3.72
N ARG A 27 -1.42 9.55 2.41
CA ARG A 27 -2.52 10.36 1.87
C ARG A 27 -3.81 9.57 1.79
N SER A 28 -4.92 10.27 1.61
CA SER A 28 -6.20 9.63 1.35
C SER A 28 -6.16 8.78 0.09
N PHE A 29 -6.65 7.55 0.22
CA PHE A 29 -6.71 6.61 -0.89
C PHE A 29 -7.88 6.90 -1.82
N LYS A 30 -7.71 6.58 -3.10
CA LYS A 30 -8.76 6.52 -4.10
C LYS A 30 -9.38 5.11 -4.13
N LYS A 31 -10.68 5.05 -4.37
CA LYS A 31 -11.48 3.81 -4.30
C LYS A 31 -11.21 2.83 -5.45
N GLY A 32 -10.66 3.29 -6.58
CA GLY A 32 -10.62 2.52 -7.83
C GLY A 32 -9.87 1.18 -7.73
N ALA A 33 -8.69 1.17 -7.11
CA ALA A 33 -7.89 -0.05 -6.94
C ALA A 33 -8.61 -1.10 -6.08
N PHE A 34 -9.21 -0.67 -4.97
CA PHE A 34 -9.96 -1.53 -4.06
C PHE A 34 -11.24 -2.06 -4.71
N HIS A 35 -11.94 -1.23 -5.49
CA HIS A 35 -13.10 -1.66 -6.24
C HIS A 35 -12.76 -2.74 -7.29
N LEU A 36 -11.64 -2.56 -8.01
CA LEU A 36 -11.19 -3.56 -8.98
C LEU A 36 -10.83 -4.89 -8.30
N ALA A 37 -10.13 -4.84 -7.17
CA ALA A 37 -9.80 -6.03 -6.40
C ALA A 37 -11.03 -6.74 -5.83
N ALA A 38 -12.10 -6.00 -5.50
CA ALA A 38 -13.37 -6.55 -5.01
C ALA A 38 -14.13 -7.26 -6.13
N LEU A 39 -14.23 -6.64 -7.31
CA LEU A 39 -14.85 -7.26 -8.48
C LEU A 39 -14.12 -8.54 -8.91
N ALA A 40 -12.78 -8.52 -8.89
CA ALA A 40 -11.97 -9.67 -9.26
C ALA A 40 -11.91 -10.76 -8.18
N ASN A 41 -12.39 -10.49 -6.96
CA ASN A 41 -12.31 -11.39 -5.81
C ASN A 41 -10.88 -11.89 -5.52
N VAL A 42 -9.89 -10.98 -5.59
CA VAL A 42 -8.47 -11.28 -5.39
C VAL A 42 -7.92 -10.63 -4.12
N PRO A 43 -6.86 -11.18 -3.49
CA PRO A 43 -6.23 -10.57 -2.32
C PRO A 43 -5.51 -9.26 -2.67
N ILE A 44 -5.39 -8.37 -1.68
CA ILE A 44 -4.62 -7.12 -1.76
C ILE A 44 -3.38 -7.24 -0.89
N VAL A 45 -2.20 -6.90 -1.41
CA VAL A 45 -0.96 -6.83 -0.63
C VAL A 45 -0.64 -5.36 -0.33
N PRO A 46 -0.73 -4.91 0.93
CA PRO A 46 -0.39 -3.54 1.30
C PRO A 46 1.13 -3.34 1.21
N MET A 47 1.54 -2.23 0.62
CA MET A 47 2.94 -1.86 0.43
C MET A 47 3.15 -0.39 0.79
N LEU A 48 4.03 -0.11 1.76
CA LEU A 48 4.36 1.24 2.20
C LEU A 48 5.81 1.55 1.84
N ILE A 49 6.04 2.71 1.23
CA ILE A 49 7.37 3.24 0.98
C ILE A 49 7.66 4.34 1.99
N THR A 50 8.72 4.20 2.78
CA THR A 50 9.22 5.23 3.69
C THR A 50 10.58 5.74 3.25
N PHE A 51 10.92 6.96 3.67
CA PHE A 51 12.20 7.59 3.40
C PHE A 51 12.86 7.97 4.72
N GLU A 52 13.94 7.29 5.06
CA GLU A 52 14.68 7.51 6.30
C GLU A 52 16.00 8.21 6.02
N PRO A 53 16.46 9.12 6.90
CA PRO A 53 17.78 9.72 6.75
C PRO A 53 18.85 8.62 6.84
N PRO A 54 19.92 8.67 6.04
CA PRO A 54 20.98 7.69 6.12
C PRO A 54 21.59 7.66 7.54
N ASN A 55 21.89 6.45 8.03
CA ASN A 55 22.54 6.25 9.33
C ASN A 55 23.97 6.81 9.34
N ARG A 56 24.54 7.10 10.52
CA ARG A 56 25.82 7.82 10.74
C ARG A 56 26.91 7.57 9.68
N ILE A 57 27.26 6.32 9.40
CA ILE A 57 28.31 5.94 8.44
C ILE A 57 27.87 6.22 6.99
N TYR A 58 26.60 5.95 6.68
CA TYR A 58 26.01 6.22 5.37
C TYR A 58 25.85 7.71 5.06
N LYS A 59 25.74 8.60 6.06
CA LYS A 59 25.69 10.07 5.83
C LYS A 59 26.95 10.60 5.14
N LEU A 60 28.11 9.97 5.39
CA LEU A 60 29.37 10.40 4.80
C LEU A 60 29.47 10.07 3.31
N ILE A 61 28.76 9.04 2.86
CA ILE A 61 28.79 8.53 1.47
C ILE A 61 27.55 8.97 0.69
N ARG A 62 26.39 9.15 1.35
CA ARG A 62 25.10 9.35 0.71
C ARG A 62 24.32 10.50 1.35
N LYS A 63 24.01 11.53 0.55
CA LYS A 63 23.23 12.71 0.97
C LYS A 63 21.70 12.54 0.84
N LYS A 64 21.22 11.58 0.03
CA LYS A 64 19.79 11.35 -0.19
C LYS A 64 19.20 10.39 0.86
N PRO A 65 17.91 10.55 1.24
CA PRO A 65 17.20 9.59 2.08
C PRO A 65 17.25 8.16 1.52
N VAL A 66 17.31 7.17 2.40
CA VAL A 66 17.21 5.75 2.06
C VAL A 66 15.74 5.40 1.93
N MET A 67 15.37 4.79 0.80
CA MET A 67 14.01 4.31 0.55
C MET A 67 13.86 2.90 1.11
N THR A 68 12.88 2.69 1.99
CA THR A 68 12.54 1.39 2.57
C THR A 68 11.15 0.99 2.09
N LEU A 69 11.01 -0.22 1.56
CA LEU A 69 9.73 -0.81 1.16
C LEU A 69 9.27 -1.81 2.23
N HIS A 70 8.15 -1.50 2.87
CA HIS A 70 7.48 -2.38 3.83
C HIS A 70 6.37 -3.13 3.10
N ILE A 71 6.41 -4.45 3.16
CA ILE A 71 5.41 -5.33 2.52
C ILE A 71 4.61 -5.99 3.63
N GLY A 72 3.30 -5.71 3.70
CA GLY A 72 2.41 -6.34 4.66
C GLY A 72 1.83 -7.66 4.17
N LYS A 73 1.05 -8.32 5.04
CA LYS A 73 0.40 -9.60 4.72
C LYS A 73 -0.74 -9.40 3.70
N PRO A 74 -0.97 -10.38 2.80
CA PRO A 74 -2.13 -10.34 1.90
C PRO A 74 -3.45 -10.27 2.68
N ILE A 75 -4.36 -9.42 2.22
CA ILE A 75 -5.72 -9.25 2.75
C ILE A 75 -6.69 -9.85 1.75
N ASN A 76 -7.28 -10.97 2.14
CA ASN A 76 -8.29 -11.67 1.34
C ASN A 76 -9.59 -10.86 1.24
N PRO A 77 -10.45 -11.15 0.26
CA PRO A 77 -11.82 -10.65 0.23
C PRO A 77 -12.54 -10.93 1.55
N MET A 78 -13.29 -9.94 2.06
CA MET A 78 -13.93 -9.97 3.38
C MET A 78 -15.46 -9.90 3.32
N ASP A 79 -16.03 -9.48 2.19
CA ASP A 79 -17.47 -9.44 1.99
C ASP A 79 -17.83 -9.94 0.58
N THR A 80 -19.05 -10.47 0.44
CA THR A 80 -19.63 -10.87 -0.85
C THR A 80 -20.08 -9.68 -1.68
N GLU A 81 -20.48 -8.57 -1.05
CA GLU A 81 -20.88 -7.36 -1.75
C GLU A 81 -19.63 -6.53 -2.13
N PRO A 82 -19.34 -6.31 -3.44
CA PRO A 82 -18.08 -5.69 -3.86
C PRO A 82 -17.88 -4.25 -3.35
N LYS A 83 -18.96 -3.50 -3.13
CA LYS A 83 -18.88 -2.12 -2.61
C LYS A 83 -18.44 -2.13 -1.15
N THR A 84 -19.03 -3.01 -0.35
CA THR A 84 -18.76 -3.15 1.08
C THR A 84 -17.36 -3.72 1.30
N ASP A 85 -17.01 -4.78 0.57
CA ASP A 85 -15.66 -5.37 0.58
C ASP A 85 -14.57 -4.34 0.25
N ALA A 86 -14.75 -3.56 -0.82
CA ALA A 86 -13.79 -2.54 -1.22
C ALA A 86 -13.60 -1.47 -0.12
N GLN A 87 -14.67 -1.04 0.54
CA GLN A 87 -14.59 -0.04 1.62
C GLN A 87 -13.88 -0.60 2.85
N LEU A 88 -14.22 -1.82 3.26
CA LEU A 88 -13.60 -2.48 4.41
C LEU A 88 -12.10 -2.70 4.18
N ARG A 89 -11.72 -3.28 3.03
CA ARG A 89 -10.32 -3.52 2.70
C ARG A 89 -9.53 -2.24 2.52
N MET A 90 -10.13 -1.18 1.97
CA MET A 90 -9.50 0.15 1.88
C MET A 90 -9.19 0.71 3.27
N LYS A 91 -10.13 0.63 4.21
CA LYS A 91 -9.94 1.10 5.59
C LYS A 91 -8.84 0.31 6.30
N ILE A 92 -8.89 -1.01 6.23
CA ILE A 92 -7.89 -1.89 6.87
C ILE A 92 -6.49 -1.67 6.29
N VAL A 93 -6.37 -1.59 4.95
CA VAL A 93 -5.08 -1.32 4.30
C VAL A 93 -4.51 0.03 4.75
N TYR A 94 -5.36 1.05 4.83
CA TYR A 94 -4.95 2.36 5.33
C TYR A 94 -4.43 2.27 6.76
N GLU A 95 -5.18 1.65 7.67
CA GLU A 95 -4.78 1.50 9.08
C GLU A 95 -3.48 0.70 9.24
N ILE A 96 -3.30 -0.38 8.48
CA ILE A 96 -2.06 -1.18 8.49
C ILE A 96 -0.87 -0.32 8.04
N MET A 97 -1.02 0.40 6.93
CA MET A 97 0.06 1.23 6.39
C MET A 97 0.36 2.42 7.33
N ASP A 98 -0.64 3.02 7.95
CA ASP A 98 -0.47 4.13 8.91
C ASP A 98 0.27 3.64 10.18
N ARG A 99 -0.09 2.48 10.72
CA ARG A 99 0.63 1.86 11.85
C ARG A 99 2.07 1.49 11.51
N GLN A 100 2.32 0.98 10.29
CA GLN A 100 3.67 0.68 9.81
C GLN A 100 4.52 1.94 9.67
N ARG A 101 3.92 3.05 9.23
CA ARG A 101 4.60 4.35 9.14
C ARG A 101 5.02 4.86 10.52
N ASP A 102 4.16 4.72 11.53
CA ASP A 102 4.42 5.26 12.87
C ASP A 102 5.42 4.42 13.68
N GLY A 103 5.95 3.33 13.11
CA GLY A 103 6.95 2.48 13.76
C GLY A 103 6.37 1.55 14.83
N SER A 104 5.05 1.38 14.89
CA SER A 104 4.31 0.62 15.90
C SER A 104 4.41 -0.91 15.76
N PHE A 105 5.45 -1.40 15.06
CA PHE A 105 5.81 -2.81 15.00
C PHE A 105 7.25 -2.97 15.49
N VAL A 106 7.41 -2.84 16.81
CA VAL A 106 8.39 -3.61 17.59
C VAL A 106 7.60 -4.65 18.37
#